data_AF-A0A7Z1AHP8-F1
#
_entry.id   AF-A0A7Z1AHP8-F1
#
_cell.length_a   1.000
_cell.length_b   1.000
_cell.length_c   1.000
_cell.angle_alpha   90.00
_cell.angle_beta   90.00
_cell.angle_gamma   90.00
#
_symmetry.space_group_name_H-M   'P 1'
#
loop_
_entity.id
_entity.type
_entity.pdbx_description
1 polymer ?
#
loop_
_entity_poly.entity_id
_entity_poly.type
_entity_poly.pdbx_seq_one_letter_code
_entity_poly.pdbx_strand_id
1 'polypeptide(L)'
;MSTFARNTPSNTGVRGSAATHRRPRPSPTLALPRPLPWESPLTRMWVGTKIICLAILTTLLVLLPKWPTVAAVGVCLLVAAVVGRVPISARPRLPSWIWAGFIGGMIGAAIGGGALIFVRAFLVMVEVILGSLLLVWTTPIERIAPALRTLLHPLTWFRAPVDEWVMAASFALRGLSTVRDQMQAVFDAVRLRWTDDGPMMTFRGQLKLIVDMTTATLSASSRRADDTGRAMTMRGGIPPVERDRVRFRWPDIIGLVLVLAATVISVIFRSGVPWQ
;
A
#
# COMPACT_ATOMS: atom_id res chain seq x y z
N MET A 1 65.14 24.09 48.28
CA MET A 1 65.70 25.25 47.56
C MET A 1 66.91 24.76 46.76
N SER A 2 66.69 24.24 45.56
CA SER A 2 67.67 24.22 44.45
C SER A 2 67.09 23.48 43.23
N THR A 3 67.17 24.20 42.12
CA THR A 3 66.79 23.97 40.73
C THR A 3 67.59 22.87 40.03
N PHE A 4 66.98 22.07 39.14
CA PHE A 4 67.56 21.57 37.87
C PHE A 4 66.46 20.83 37.07
N ALA A 5 65.88 21.42 36.03
CA ALA A 5 66.31 21.38 34.62
C ALA A 5 65.66 20.25 33.79
N ARG A 6 64.84 20.70 32.83
CA ARG A 6 64.52 20.16 31.49
C ARG A 6 64.96 18.72 31.17
N ASN A 7 63.98 17.92 30.75
CA ASN A 7 64.15 16.97 29.64
C ASN A 7 62.84 16.89 28.82
N THR A 8 62.89 17.45 27.61
CA THR A 8 61.96 17.16 26.50
C THR A 8 62.41 15.88 25.80
N PRO A 9 61.47 14.99 25.46
CA PRO A 9 61.52 14.23 24.22
C PRO A 9 60.34 14.67 23.33
N SER A 10 60.62 15.40 22.26
CA SER A 10 60.73 14.87 20.90
C SER A 10 59.45 14.20 20.40
N ASN A 11 58.59 15.06 19.84
CA ASN A 11 57.64 14.82 18.77
C ASN A 11 57.97 13.57 17.91
N THR A 12 57.32 12.44 18.21
CA THR A 12 57.17 11.34 17.26
C THR A 12 55.81 11.49 16.62
N GLY A 13 55.83 11.94 15.37
CA GLY A 13 54.65 12.11 14.54
C GLY A 13 53.89 10.79 14.41
N VAL A 14 52.83 10.65 15.21
CA VAL A 14 51.73 9.73 14.91
C VAL A 14 51.06 10.31 13.69
N ARG A 15 51.46 9.81 12.52
CA ARG A 15 50.73 9.95 11.26
C ARG A 15 49.30 9.50 11.56
N GLY A 16 48.42 10.48 11.75
CA GLY A 16 46.98 10.25 11.73
C GLY A 16 46.66 9.67 10.37
N SER A 17 46.57 8.35 10.31
CA SER A 17 45.94 7.68 9.19
C SER A 17 44.49 8.16 9.22
N ALA A 18 44.17 9.11 8.35
CA ALA A 18 42.84 9.61 8.14
C ALA A 18 41.99 8.43 7.67
N ALA A 19 41.46 7.67 8.63
CA ALA A 19 40.45 6.68 8.41
C ALA A 19 39.28 7.46 7.81
N THR A 20 39.17 7.39 6.49
CA THR A 20 38.03 7.92 5.75
C THR A 20 36.82 7.23 6.33
N HIS A 21 36.08 7.96 7.16
CA HIS A 21 34.84 7.50 7.76
C HIS A 21 33.85 7.35 6.60
N ARG A 22 33.90 6.21 5.92
CA ARG A 22 32.94 5.85 4.88
C ARG A 22 31.59 5.84 5.58
N ARG A 23 30.78 6.85 5.26
CA ARG A 23 29.38 6.89 5.69
C ARG A 23 28.75 5.55 5.31
N PRO A 24 28.12 4.82 6.26
CA PRO A 24 27.46 3.57 5.93
C PRO A 24 26.44 3.85 4.82
N ARG A 25 26.54 3.09 3.73
CA ARG A 25 25.54 3.14 2.66
C ARG A 25 24.19 2.76 3.28
N PRO A 26 23.13 3.56 3.11
CA PRO A 26 21.81 3.15 3.57
C PRO A 26 21.48 1.82 2.90
N SER A 27 21.23 0.83 3.75
CA SER A 27 20.65 -0.46 3.39
C SER A 27 19.42 -0.24 2.50
N PRO A 28 19.12 -1.13 1.53
CA PRO A 28 17.82 -1.13 0.88
C PRO A 28 16.78 -1.50 1.95
N THR A 29 16.36 -0.49 2.71
CA THR A 29 15.24 -0.58 3.63
C THR A 29 14.07 -1.04 2.80
N LEU A 30 13.32 -2.03 3.28
CA LEU A 30 12.06 -2.48 2.70
C LEU A 30 11.19 -1.23 2.44
N ALA A 31 11.23 -0.78 1.19
CA ALA A 31 10.64 0.47 0.76
C ALA A 31 9.13 0.23 0.71
N LEU A 32 8.45 0.38 1.85
CA LEU A 32 7.03 0.59 1.75
C LEU A 32 6.83 1.85 0.90
N PRO A 33 5.83 1.84 0.01
CA PRO A 33 5.38 3.05 -0.66
C PRO A 33 5.19 4.10 0.42
N ARG A 34 6.06 5.12 0.45
CA ARG A 34 5.85 6.27 1.32
C ARG A 34 4.51 6.86 0.91
N PRO A 35 3.55 7.04 1.83
CA PRO A 35 2.32 7.76 1.48
C PRO A 35 2.74 9.10 0.90
N LEU A 36 2.16 9.45 -0.25
CA LEU A 36 2.52 10.65 -1.00
C LEU A 36 2.42 11.88 -0.07
N PRO A 37 3.49 12.68 0.09
CA PRO A 37 3.55 13.78 1.06
C PRO A 37 2.72 15.01 0.66
N TRP A 38 1.89 14.92 -0.39
CA TRP A 38 1.16 16.06 -0.94
C TRP A 38 -0.34 16.00 -0.64
N GLU A 39 -0.90 17.15 -0.27
CA GLU A 39 -2.34 17.32 -0.12
C GLU A 39 -3.01 17.45 -1.50
N SER A 40 -3.38 16.31 -2.11
CA SER A 40 -4.22 16.32 -3.31
C SER A 40 -5.72 16.32 -2.95
N PRO A 41 -6.60 16.81 -3.84
CA PRO A 41 -8.06 16.72 -3.67
C PRO A 41 -8.54 15.27 -3.46
N LEU A 42 -7.85 14.28 -4.05
CA LEU A 42 -8.14 12.87 -3.80
C LEU A 42 -7.72 12.44 -2.39
N THR A 43 -6.57 12.86 -1.86
CA THR A 43 -6.20 12.56 -0.46
C THR A 43 -7.19 13.18 0.54
N ARG A 44 -7.88 14.23 0.10
CA ARG A 44 -8.92 14.95 0.83
C ARG A 44 -10.32 14.30 0.75
N MET A 45 -10.53 13.38 -0.18
CA MET A 45 -11.80 12.64 -0.35
C MET A 45 -11.94 11.59 0.76
N TRP A 46 -13.17 11.34 1.21
CA TRP A 46 -13.47 10.29 2.19
C TRP A 46 -13.09 8.92 1.63
N VAL A 47 -12.47 8.10 2.47
CA VAL A 47 -11.94 6.79 2.06
C VAL A 47 -13.07 5.85 1.62
N GLY A 48 -14.21 5.89 2.32
CA GLY A 48 -15.37 5.10 1.96
C GLY A 48 -15.91 5.43 0.57
N THR A 49 -15.98 6.72 0.19
CA THR A 49 -16.43 7.13 -1.16
C THR A 49 -15.50 6.56 -2.23
N LYS A 50 -14.19 6.59 -2.04
CA LYS A 50 -13.24 6.01 -3.02
C LYS A 50 -13.44 4.51 -3.20
N ILE A 51 -13.62 3.78 -2.10
CA ILE A 51 -13.84 2.33 -2.12
C ILE A 51 -15.15 2.02 -2.85
N ILE A 52 -16.23 2.76 -2.55
CA ILE A 52 -17.53 2.60 -3.22
C ILE A 52 -17.40 2.95 -4.72
N CYS A 53 -16.78 4.09 -5.06
CA CYS A 53 -16.55 4.49 -6.45
C CYS A 53 -15.76 3.43 -7.22
N LEU A 54 -14.67 2.92 -6.65
CA LEU A 54 -13.87 1.87 -7.28
C LEU A 54 -14.68 0.59 -7.44
N ALA A 55 -15.41 0.16 -6.41
CA ALA A 55 -16.25 -1.03 -6.46
C ALA A 55 -17.34 -0.91 -7.54
N ILE A 56 -17.99 0.24 -7.66
CA ILE A 56 -18.99 0.49 -8.71
C ILE A 56 -18.33 0.40 -10.09
N LEU A 57 -17.18 1.05 -10.29
CA LEU A 57 -16.47 1.03 -11.57
C LEU A 57 -15.99 -0.38 -11.95
N THR A 58 -15.46 -1.15 -11.01
CA THR A 58 -15.02 -2.53 -11.26
C THR A 58 -16.20 -3.46 -11.51
N THR A 59 -17.28 -3.35 -10.74
CA THR A 59 -18.53 -4.10 -10.99
C THR A 59 -19.10 -3.75 -12.37
N LEU A 60 -19.09 -2.48 -12.77
CA LEU A 60 -19.55 -2.05 -14.08
C LEU A 60 -18.72 -2.66 -15.22
N LEU A 61 -17.40 -2.71 -15.07
CA LEU A 61 -16.49 -3.36 -16.04
C LEU A 61 -16.74 -4.87 -16.16
N VAL A 62 -16.98 -5.55 -15.04
CA VAL A 62 -17.25 -6.99 -15.00
C VAL A 62 -18.61 -7.32 -15.61
N LEU A 63 -19.64 -6.53 -15.31
CA LEU A 63 -21.00 -6.79 -15.79
C LEU A 63 -21.19 -6.42 -17.27
N LEU A 64 -20.49 -5.39 -17.76
CA LEU A 64 -20.68 -4.85 -19.11
C LEU A 64 -19.34 -4.50 -19.76
N PRO A 65 -18.53 -5.49 -20.16
CA PRO A 65 -17.31 -5.23 -20.91
C PRO A 65 -17.66 -4.80 -22.34
N LYS A 66 -18.16 -3.59 -22.54
CA LYS A 66 -18.38 -2.97 -23.86
C LYS A 66 -17.37 -1.84 -24.04
N TRP A 67 -16.99 -1.55 -25.29
CA TRP A 67 -16.11 -0.44 -25.65
C TRP A 67 -16.52 0.91 -25.03
N PRO A 68 -17.81 1.33 -25.05
CA PRO A 68 -18.24 2.55 -24.37
C PRO A 68 -18.05 2.51 -22.85
N THR A 69 -18.26 1.35 -22.20
CA THR A 69 -18.04 1.20 -20.76
C THR A 69 -16.57 1.36 -20.41
N VAL A 70 -15.69 0.68 -21.15
CA VAL A 70 -14.23 0.79 -20.97
C VAL A 70 -13.78 2.23 -21.20
N ALA A 71 -14.24 2.88 -22.27
CA ALA A 71 -13.91 4.29 -22.51
C ALA A 71 -14.40 5.23 -21.39
N ALA A 72 -15.63 5.05 -20.91
CA ALA A 72 -16.20 5.87 -19.84
C ALA A 72 -15.45 5.68 -18.51
N VAL A 73 -15.13 4.44 -18.15
CA VAL A 73 -14.37 4.12 -16.93
C VAL A 73 -12.93 4.60 -17.05
N GLY A 74 -12.28 4.40 -18.20
CA GLY A 74 -10.95 4.91 -18.49
C GLY A 74 -10.85 6.44 -18.39
N VAL A 75 -11.82 7.18 -18.93
CA VAL A 75 -11.91 8.65 -18.77
C VAL A 75 -12.08 9.02 -17.30
N CYS A 76 -12.94 8.33 -16.55
CA CYS A 76 -13.11 8.59 -15.12
C CYS A 76 -11.83 8.34 -14.32
N LEU A 77 -11.12 7.26 -14.61
CA LEU A 77 -9.83 6.94 -13.99
C LEU A 77 -8.76 7.95 -14.38
N LEU A 78 -8.73 8.43 -15.63
CA LEU A 78 -7.83 9.49 -16.07
C LEU A 78 -8.13 10.81 -15.34
N VAL A 79 -9.41 11.21 -15.25
CA VAL A 79 -9.82 12.40 -14.49
C VAL A 79 -9.42 12.24 -13.03
N ALA A 80 -9.65 11.08 -12.41
CA ALA A 80 -9.23 10.81 -11.03
C ALA A 80 -7.70 10.88 -10.87
N ALA A 81 -6.93 10.37 -11.84
CA ALA A 81 -5.47 10.44 -11.84
C ALA A 81 -4.95 11.88 -11.98
N VAL A 82 -5.56 12.67 -12.86
CA VAL A 82 -5.23 14.09 -13.09
C VAL A 82 -5.59 14.94 -11.88
N VAL A 83 -6.79 14.77 -11.33
CA VAL A 83 -7.26 15.48 -10.12
C VAL A 83 -6.43 15.08 -8.89
N GLY A 84 -5.98 13.82 -8.83
CA GLY A 84 -5.07 13.34 -7.80
C GLY A 84 -3.64 13.89 -7.94
N ARG A 85 -3.33 14.57 -9.05
CA ARG A 85 -1.98 15.00 -9.46
C ARG A 85 -0.95 13.90 -9.19
N VAL A 86 -1.29 12.67 -9.56
CA VAL A 86 -0.35 11.56 -9.45
C VAL A 86 0.80 11.89 -10.41
N PRO A 87 2.06 12.02 -9.92
CA PRO A 87 3.17 12.33 -10.81
C PRO A 87 3.24 11.24 -11.88
N ILE A 88 3.22 11.66 -13.14
CA ILE A 88 3.36 10.77 -14.32
C ILE A 88 4.67 9.95 -14.26
N SER A 89 5.59 10.32 -13.36
CA SER A 89 6.82 9.59 -13.02
C SER A 89 6.61 8.36 -12.13
N ALA A 90 5.41 8.14 -11.58
CA ALA A 90 5.02 6.92 -10.88
C ALA A 90 4.22 5.98 -11.80
N ARG A 91 4.48 5.96 -13.11
CA ARG A 91 3.99 4.83 -13.94
C ARG A 91 4.55 3.55 -13.32
N PRO A 92 3.72 2.59 -12.87
CA PRO A 92 4.23 1.30 -12.46
C PRO A 92 5.02 0.77 -13.65
N ARG A 93 6.30 0.45 -13.45
CA ARG A 93 7.03 -0.36 -14.42
C ARG A 93 6.35 -1.72 -14.38
N LEU A 94 5.31 -1.89 -15.22
CA LEU A 94 4.63 -3.16 -15.40
C LEU A 94 5.74 -4.18 -15.66
N PRO A 95 5.89 -5.20 -14.80
CA PRO A 95 6.92 -6.20 -14.98
C PRO A 95 6.90 -6.74 -16.41
N SER A 96 8.08 -7.01 -16.96
CA SER A 96 8.23 -7.46 -18.35
C SER A 96 7.40 -8.70 -18.70
N TRP A 97 7.07 -9.55 -17.71
CA TRP A 97 6.20 -10.70 -17.91
C TRP A 97 4.76 -10.34 -18.28
N ILE A 98 4.24 -9.17 -17.86
CA ILE A 98 2.90 -8.70 -18.27
C ILE A 98 2.90 -8.41 -19.77
N TRP A 99 3.95 -7.79 -20.29
CA TRP A 99 4.11 -7.54 -21.71
C TRP A 99 4.29 -8.83 -22.50
N ALA A 100 5.03 -9.80 -21.98
CA ALA A 100 5.13 -11.14 -22.57
C ALA A 100 3.76 -11.84 -22.65
N GLY A 101 2.96 -11.75 -21.58
CA GLY A 101 1.58 -12.28 -21.56
C GLY A 101 0.65 -11.56 -22.54
N PHE A 102 0.78 -10.24 -22.69
CA PHE A 102 0.02 -9.47 -23.68
C PHE A 102 0.38 -9.88 -25.10
N ILE A 103 1.66 -9.97 -25.42
CA ILE A 103 2.13 -10.36 -26.76
C ILE A 103 1.71 -11.80 -27.08
N GLY A 104 1.92 -12.74 -26.14
CA GLY A 104 1.51 -14.13 -26.32
C GLY A 104 0.00 -14.30 -26.48
N GLY A 105 -0.79 -13.56 -25.69
CA GLY A 105 -2.25 -13.59 -25.79
C GLY A 105 -2.79 -12.88 -27.04
N MET A 106 -2.14 -11.81 -27.52
CA MET A 106 -2.46 -11.18 -28.81
C MET A 106 -2.23 -12.13 -29.98
N ILE A 107 -1.12 -12.87 -29.97
CA ILE A 107 -0.81 -13.87 -31.01
C ILE A 107 -1.86 -14.98 -30.99
N GLY A 108 -2.20 -15.52 -29.81
CA GLY A 108 -3.23 -16.55 -29.68
C GLY A 108 -4.63 -16.06 -30.09
N ALA A 109 -4.99 -14.83 -29.73
CA ALA A 109 -6.27 -14.23 -30.08
C ALA A 109 -6.38 -13.83 -31.55
N ALA A 110 -5.27 -13.47 -32.19
CA ALA A 110 -5.21 -13.21 -33.63
C ALA A 110 -5.47 -14.47 -34.44
N ILE A 111 -4.95 -15.63 -34.00
CA ILE A 111 -5.19 -16.93 -34.65
C ILE A 111 -6.66 -17.35 -34.50
N GLY A 112 -7.28 -17.09 -33.35
CA GLY A 112 -8.68 -17.43 -33.09
C GLY A 112 -9.73 -16.40 -33.56
N GLY A 113 -9.34 -15.35 -34.28
CA GLY A 113 -10.25 -14.26 -34.72
C GLY A 113 -10.82 -13.39 -33.58
N GLY A 114 -10.36 -13.59 -32.34
CA GLY A 114 -10.83 -12.94 -31.12
C GLY A 114 -9.96 -11.79 -30.63
N ALA A 115 -9.10 -11.22 -31.48
CA ALA A 115 -8.13 -10.18 -31.09
C ALA A 115 -8.78 -8.99 -30.37
N LEU A 116 -9.95 -8.54 -30.82
CA LEU A 116 -10.71 -7.45 -30.18
C LEU A 116 -11.18 -7.81 -28.76
N ILE A 117 -11.57 -9.07 -28.53
CA ILE A 117 -12.01 -9.56 -27.21
C ILE A 117 -10.81 -9.59 -26.26
N PHE A 118 -9.65 -10.01 -26.75
CA PHE A 118 -8.42 -10.03 -25.97
C PHE A 118 -7.94 -8.62 -25.59
N VAL A 119 -7.89 -7.69 -26.55
CA VAL A 119 -7.55 -6.28 -26.27
C VAL A 119 -8.49 -5.70 -25.23
N ARG A 120 -9.80 -5.97 -25.35
CA ARG A 120 -10.79 -5.54 -24.36
C ARG A 120 -10.52 -6.11 -22.98
N ALA A 121 -10.26 -7.41 -22.86
CA ALA A 121 -9.94 -8.05 -21.58
C ALA A 121 -8.66 -7.47 -20.94
N PHE A 122 -7.65 -7.19 -21.76
CA PHE A 122 -6.41 -6.58 -21.31
C PHE A 122 -6.62 -5.14 -20.81
N LEU A 123 -7.43 -4.33 -21.51
CA LEU A 123 -7.78 -2.98 -21.06
C LEU A 123 -8.50 -3.00 -19.71
N VAL A 124 -9.48 -3.89 -19.54
CA VAL A 124 -10.18 -4.07 -18.25
C VAL A 124 -9.18 -4.44 -17.15
N MET A 125 -8.25 -5.37 -17.41
CA MET A 125 -7.21 -5.74 -16.45
C MET A 125 -6.34 -4.54 -16.05
N VAL A 126 -5.89 -3.75 -17.02
CA VAL A 126 -5.06 -2.56 -16.78
C VAL A 126 -5.83 -1.51 -15.98
N GLU A 127 -7.11 -1.27 -16.27
CA GLU A 127 -7.95 -0.34 -15.54
C GLU A 127 -8.16 -0.75 -14.09
N VAL A 128 -8.41 -2.04 -13.83
CA VAL A 128 -8.56 -2.56 -12.47
C VAL A 128 -7.27 -2.41 -11.67
N ILE A 129 -6.11 -2.70 -12.29
CA ILE A 129 -4.80 -2.51 -11.66
C ILE A 129 -4.56 -1.03 -11.36
N LEU A 130 -4.84 -0.15 -12.33
CA LEU A 130 -4.65 1.29 -12.18
C LEU A 130 -5.56 1.86 -11.08
N GLY A 131 -6.84 1.50 -11.07
CA GLY A 131 -7.80 1.92 -10.04
C GLY A 131 -7.39 1.45 -8.64
N SER A 132 -6.95 0.19 -8.52
CA SER A 132 -6.44 -0.36 -7.26
C SER A 132 -5.19 0.36 -6.77
N LEU A 133 -4.26 0.66 -7.68
CA LEU A 133 -3.01 1.36 -7.36
C LEU A 133 -3.27 2.81 -6.95
N LEU A 134 -4.19 3.49 -7.63
CA LEU A 134 -4.67 4.83 -7.24
C LEU A 134 -5.26 4.80 -5.82
N LEU A 135 -6.02 3.77 -5.47
CA LEU A 135 -6.58 3.63 -4.13
C LEU A 135 -5.48 3.44 -3.08
N VAL A 136 -4.52 2.54 -3.33
CA VAL A 136 -3.37 2.29 -2.44
C VAL A 136 -2.51 3.53 -2.26
N TRP A 137 -2.27 4.32 -3.31
CA TRP A 137 -1.45 5.53 -3.20
C TRP A 137 -2.15 6.71 -2.54
N THR A 138 -3.45 6.85 -2.73
CA THR A 138 -4.19 8.01 -2.24
C THR A 138 -4.83 7.79 -0.86
N THR A 139 -4.75 6.57 -0.31
CA THR A 139 -5.41 6.19 0.94
C THR A 139 -4.39 5.75 1.99
N PRO A 140 -4.18 6.51 3.07
CA PRO A 140 -3.34 6.06 4.18
C PRO A 140 -4.03 4.92 4.94
N ILE A 141 -3.26 3.91 5.35
CA ILE A 141 -3.76 2.70 6.01
C ILE A 141 -4.57 3.00 7.29
N GLU A 142 -4.19 4.07 8.01
CA GLU A 142 -4.82 4.51 9.26
C GLU A 142 -6.28 4.94 9.08
N ARG A 143 -6.63 5.47 7.90
CA ARG A 143 -8.00 5.93 7.61
C ARG A 143 -8.92 4.80 7.12
N ILE A 144 -8.37 3.62 6.85
CA ILE A 144 -9.14 2.47 6.36
C ILE A 144 -10.01 1.88 7.48
N ALA A 145 -9.47 1.75 8.70
CA ALA A 145 -10.21 1.18 9.85
C ALA A 145 -11.52 1.93 10.18
N PRO A 146 -11.53 3.27 10.39
CA PRO A 146 -12.75 3.98 10.71
C PRO A 146 -13.71 4.09 9.49
N ALA A 147 -13.19 4.08 8.26
CA ALA A 147 -14.01 4.00 7.05
C ALA A 147 -14.73 2.65 6.92
N LEU A 148 -14.04 1.55 7.24
CA LEU A 148 -14.60 0.20 7.25
C LEU A 148 -15.79 0.10 8.22
N ARG A 149 -15.71 0.75 9.39
CA ARG A 149 -16.84 0.83 10.32
C ARG A 149 -18.10 1.39 9.68
N THR A 150 -17.94 2.48 8.93
CA THR A 150 -19.05 3.18 8.29
C THR A 150 -19.64 2.34 7.17
N LEU A 151 -18.79 1.63 6.41
CA LEU A 151 -19.21 0.74 5.33
C LEU A 151 -19.91 -0.53 5.83
N LEU A 152 -19.47 -1.08 6.96
CA LEU A 152 -20.07 -2.28 7.55
C LEU A 152 -21.26 -1.98 8.47
N HIS A 153 -21.47 -0.72 8.87
CA HIS A 153 -22.61 -0.31 9.69
C HIS A 153 -23.98 -0.82 9.19
N PRO A 154 -24.35 -0.77 7.89
CA PRO A 154 -25.63 -1.31 7.45
C PRO A 154 -25.80 -2.81 7.74
N LEU A 155 -24.71 -3.57 7.89
CA LEU A 155 -24.74 -4.98 8.21
C LEU A 155 -25.13 -5.26 9.67
N THR A 156 -25.11 -4.25 10.55
CA THR A 156 -25.64 -4.39 11.93
C THR A 156 -27.13 -4.67 11.94
N TRP A 157 -27.85 -4.33 10.87
CA TRP A 157 -29.27 -4.69 10.74
C TRP A 157 -29.47 -6.22 10.73
N PHE A 158 -28.47 -6.96 10.23
CA PHE A 158 -28.47 -8.42 10.25
C PHE A 158 -27.98 -9.02 11.58
N ARG A 159 -27.89 -8.21 12.66
CA ARG A 159 -27.34 -8.58 13.97
C ARG A 159 -25.90 -9.11 13.93
N ALA A 160 -25.14 -8.77 12.90
CA ALA A 160 -23.73 -9.11 12.83
C ALA A 160 -22.91 -8.29 13.84
N PRO A 161 -21.88 -8.88 14.50
CA PRO A 161 -21.00 -8.21 15.46
C PRO A 161 -19.96 -7.31 14.74
N VAL A 162 -20.47 -6.27 14.08
CA VAL A 162 -19.66 -5.36 13.25
C VAL A 162 -18.70 -4.54 14.10
N ASP A 163 -19.13 -4.10 15.29
CA ASP A 163 -18.30 -3.26 16.15
C ASP A 163 -17.07 -4.02 16.65
N GLU A 164 -17.20 -5.32 16.96
CA GLU A 164 -16.11 -6.21 17.35
C GLU A 164 -15.14 -6.45 16.19
N TRP A 165 -15.65 -6.70 14.97
CA TRP A 165 -14.82 -6.89 13.78
C TRP A 165 -14.01 -5.64 13.44
N VAL A 166 -14.64 -4.47 13.50
CA VAL A 166 -13.99 -3.19 13.23
C VAL A 166 -12.95 -2.88 14.31
N MET A 167 -13.25 -3.19 15.56
CA MET A 167 -12.34 -3.00 16.69
C MET A 167 -11.09 -3.87 16.53
N ALA A 168 -11.26 -5.16 16.24
CA ALA A 168 -10.16 -6.06 15.93
C ALA A 168 -9.34 -5.57 14.72
N ALA A 169 -10.00 -5.15 13.64
CA ALA A 169 -9.34 -4.61 12.45
C ALA A 169 -8.56 -3.31 12.75
N SER A 170 -9.09 -2.41 13.58
CA SER A 170 -8.41 -1.18 14.00
C SER A 170 -7.14 -1.48 14.79
N PHE A 171 -7.18 -2.44 15.73
CA PHE A 171 -5.98 -2.88 16.44
C PHE A 171 -4.97 -3.55 15.52
N ALA A 172 -5.42 -4.40 14.59
CA ALA A 172 -4.55 -5.04 13.63
C ALA A 172 -3.84 -4.01 12.73
N LEU A 173 -4.58 -3.02 12.19
CA LEU A 173 -4.04 -1.99 11.31
C LEU A 173 -3.06 -1.04 12.03
N ARG A 174 -3.36 -0.66 13.28
CA ARG A 174 -2.42 0.11 14.12
C ARG A 174 -1.22 -0.72 14.56
N GLY A 175 -1.43 -2.01 14.82
CA GLY A 175 -0.38 -2.96 15.17
C GLY A 175 0.57 -3.23 13.99
N LEU A 176 0.07 -3.18 12.76
CA LEU A 176 0.85 -3.44 11.54
C LEU A 176 2.05 -2.50 11.40
N SER A 177 1.88 -1.19 11.67
CA SER A 177 3.01 -0.25 11.62
C SER A 177 4.04 -0.55 12.71
N THR A 178 3.57 -0.82 13.93
CA THR A 178 4.45 -1.14 15.06
C THR A 178 5.22 -2.44 14.83
N VAL A 179 4.56 -3.48 14.33
CA VAL A 179 5.20 -4.77 14.02
C VAL A 179 6.20 -4.61 12.88
N ARG A 180 5.88 -3.79 11.87
CA ARG A 180 6.83 -3.48 10.79
C ARG A 180 8.09 -2.81 11.35
N ASP A 181 7.95 -1.84 12.25
CA ASP A 181 9.11 -1.17 12.84
C ASP A 181 9.97 -2.15 13.68
N GLN A 182 9.33 -3.09 14.39
CA GLN A 182 10.03 -4.17 15.09
C GLN A 182 10.75 -5.11 14.12
N MET A 183 10.08 -5.52 13.04
CA MET A 183 10.70 -6.34 11.99
C MET A 183 11.91 -5.65 11.38
N GLN A 184 11.86 -4.33 11.16
CA GLN A 184 12.99 -3.56 10.65
C GLN A 184 14.15 -3.52 11.64
N ALA A 185 13.88 -3.30 12.94
CA ALA A 185 14.92 -3.34 13.97
C ALA A 185 15.59 -4.73 14.07
N VAL A 186 14.81 -5.80 14.03
CA VAL A 186 15.32 -7.18 14.01
C VAL A 186 16.11 -7.42 12.72
N PHE A 187 15.61 -6.96 11.58
CA PHE A 187 16.29 -7.09 10.29
C PHE A 187 17.66 -6.41 10.29
N ASP A 188 17.74 -5.20 10.82
CA ASP A 188 19.00 -4.45 10.92
C ASP A 188 19.98 -5.11 11.88
N ALA A 189 19.52 -5.60 13.04
CA ALA A 189 20.35 -6.33 14.00
C ALA A 189 20.91 -7.63 13.42
N VAL A 190 20.05 -8.38 12.72
CA VAL A 190 20.44 -9.63 12.07
C VAL A 190 21.39 -9.34 10.90
N ARG A 191 21.14 -8.31 10.10
CA ARG A 191 22.03 -7.90 9.00
C ARG A 191 23.46 -7.62 9.48
N LEU A 192 23.63 -7.00 10.65
CA LEU A 192 24.96 -6.78 11.24
C LEU A 192 25.69 -8.09 11.54
N ARG A 193 24.97 -9.13 11.97
CA ARG A 193 25.53 -10.46 12.26
C ARG A 193 25.96 -11.22 11.00
N TRP A 194 25.29 -10.99 9.87
CA TRP A 194 25.56 -11.67 8.60
C TRP A 194 26.36 -10.82 7.61
N THR A 195 27.00 -9.74 8.07
CA THR A 195 27.84 -8.88 7.20
C THR A 195 29.17 -9.56 6.81
N ASP A 196 29.58 -10.62 7.52
CA ASP A 196 30.82 -11.35 7.24
C ASP A 196 30.69 -12.52 6.25
N ASP A 197 29.48 -12.94 5.89
CA ASP A 197 29.28 -13.98 4.86
C ASP A 197 29.21 -13.32 3.47
N GLY A 198 30.20 -13.60 2.63
CA GLY A 198 30.29 -13.16 1.23
C GLY A 198 29.13 -13.62 0.32
N PRO A 199 29.20 -13.33 -1.00
CA PRO A 199 28.07 -12.95 -1.87
C PRO A 199 27.01 -14.02 -2.22
N MET A 200 26.96 -15.17 -1.56
CA MET A 200 25.95 -16.21 -1.83
C MET A 200 25.49 -16.86 -0.52
N MET A 201 24.47 -16.28 0.13
CA MET A 201 23.72 -17.03 1.13
C MET A 201 23.07 -18.25 0.45
N THR A 202 23.47 -19.45 0.84
CA THR A 202 22.77 -20.69 0.49
C THR A 202 21.28 -20.56 0.79
N PHE A 203 20.42 -21.14 -0.04
CA PHE A 203 18.96 -21.16 0.18
C PHE A 203 18.56 -21.55 1.61
N ARG A 204 19.28 -22.51 2.21
CA ARG A 204 19.12 -22.92 3.62
C ARG A 204 19.43 -21.81 4.63
N GLY A 205 20.44 -20.98 4.37
CA GLY A 205 20.79 -19.83 5.20
C GLY A 205 19.71 -18.75 5.16
N GLN A 206 19.14 -18.49 3.98
CA GLN A 206 18.01 -17.55 3.82
C GLN A 206 16.77 -18.04 4.56
N LEU A 207 16.46 -19.34 4.47
CA LEU A 207 15.34 -19.92 5.21
C LEU A 207 15.52 -19.80 6.72
N LYS A 208 16.71 -20.14 7.22
CA LYS A 208 17.01 -20.01 8.65
C LYS A 208 16.89 -18.56 9.12
N LEU A 209 17.37 -17.61 8.31
CA LEU A 209 17.25 -16.18 8.55
C LEU A 209 15.78 -15.75 8.70
N ILE A 210 14.93 -16.17 7.76
CA ILE A 210 13.50 -15.86 7.77
C ILE A 210 12.83 -16.45 9.02
N VAL A 211 13.15 -17.71 9.36
CA VAL A 211 12.60 -18.39 10.54
C VAL A 211 13.03 -17.67 11.83
N ASP A 212 14.31 -17.32 11.97
CA ASP A 212 14.85 -16.62 13.14
C ASP A 212 14.20 -15.23 13.30
N MET A 213 14.11 -14.46 12.22
CA MET A 213 13.47 -13.14 12.21
C MET A 213 11.98 -13.23 12.55
N THR A 214 11.28 -14.21 11.97
CA THR A 214 9.85 -14.42 12.21
C THR A 214 9.60 -14.81 13.66
N THR A 215 10.40 -15.72 14.20
CA THR A 215 10.27 -16.19 15.59
C THR A 215 10.56 -15.06 16.58
N ALA A 216 11.62 -14.27 16.36
CA ALA A 216 11.95 -13.12 17.20
C ALA A 216 10.85 -12.06 17.20
N THR A 217 10.35 -11.69 16.01
CA THR A 217 9.27 -10.71 15.87
C THR A 217 7.97 -11.23 16.49
N LEU A 218 7.62 -12.50 16.27
CA LEU A 218 6.41 -13.11 16.81
C LEU A 218 6.41 -13.13 18.35
N SER A 219 7.57 -13.43 18.95
CA SER A 219 7.75 -13.40 20.40
C SER A 219 7.56 -11.97 20.96
N ALA A 220 8.19 -10.97 20.31
CA ALA A 220 8.05 -9.57 20.70
C ALA A 220 6.60 -9.06 20.55
N SER A 221 5.92 -9.40 19.44
CA SER A 221 4.54 -8.99 19.20
C SER A 221 3.56 -9.66 20.16
N SER A 222 3.79 -10.92 20.53
CA SER A 222 2.92 -11.66 21.47
C SER A 222 2.98 -11.07 22.88
N ARG A 223 4.18 -10.74 23.38
CA ARG A 223 4.33 -10.05 24.68
C ARG A 223 3.64 -8.70 24.68
N ARG A 224 3.82 -7.93 23.60
CA ARG A 224 3.16 -6.63 23.45
C ARG A 224 1.64 -6.74 23.42
N ALA A 225 1.10 -7.76 22.76
CA ALA A 225 -0.34 -8.01 22.72
C ALA A 225 -0.89 -8.32 24.13
N ASP A 226 -0.17 -9.14 24.91
CA ASP A 226 -0.52 -9.49 26.29
C ASP A 226 -0.48 -8.27 27.22
N ASP A 227 0.57 -7.46 27.15
CA ASP A 227 0.69 -6.21 27.93
C ASP A 227 -0.42 -5.21 27.57
N THR A 228 -0.74 -5.09 26.27
CA THR A 228 -1.82 -4.22 25.79
C THR A 228 -3.19 -4.72 26.26
N GLY A 229 -3.43 -6.03 26.21
CA GLY A 229 -4.66 -6.65 26.69
C GLY A 229 -4.86 -6.45 28.18
N ARG A 230 -3.82 -6.69 29.00
CA ARG A 230 -3.86 -6.42 30.44
C ARG A 230 -4.18 -4.95 30.73
N ALA A 231 -3.54 -4.03 30.01
CA ALA A 231 -3.80 -2.60 30.17
C ALA A 231 -5.25 -2.22 29.80
N MET A 232 -5.85 -2.86 28.79
CA MET A 232 -7.26 -2.65 28.42
C MET A 232 -8.22 -3.17 29.49
N THR A 233 -7.97 -4.37 30.03
CA THR A 233 -8.78 -4.92 31.12
C THR A 233 -8.74 -4.02 32.36
N MET A 234 -7.57 -3.46 32.71
CA MET A 234 -7.44 -2.51 33.82
C MET A 234 -8.19 -1.19 33.58
N ARG A 235 -8.39 -0.79 32.31
CA ARG A 235 -9.09 0.46 31.94
C ARG A 235 -10.61 0.30 31.79
N GLY A 236 -11.16 -0.87 32.13
CA GLY A 236 -12.60 -1.13 32.04
C GLY A 236 -13.06 -1.67 30.69
N GLY A 237 -12.15 -2.22 29.89
CA GLY A 237 -12.47 -2.87 28.62
C GLY A 237 -11.91 -2.15 27.40
N ILE A 238 -12.41 -2.53 26.22
CA ILE A 238 -11.86 -2.06 24.96
C ILE A 238 -12.56 -0.75 24.56
N PRO A 239 -11.82 0.34 24.31
CA PRO A 239 -12.44 1.61 23.93
C PRO A 239 -13.15 1.47 22.58
N PRO A 240 -14.34 2.05 22.41
CA PRO A 240 -15.05 2.02 21.15
C PRO A 240 -14.26 2.74 20.07
N VAL A 241 -14.24 2.19 18.86
CA VAL A 241 -13.60 2.84 17.70
C VAL A 241 -14.41 4.07 17.32
N GLU A 242 -13.81 5.25 17.35
CA GLU A 242 -14.51 6.50 17.00
C GLU A 242 -15.05 6.42 15.57
N ARG A 243 -16.32 6.82 15.37
CA ARG A 243 -16.89 6.88 14.02
C ARG A 243 -16.15 7.97 13.25
N ASP A 244 -15.70 7.65 12.04
CA ASP A 244 -15.25 8.70 11.12
C ASP A 244 -16.43 9.63 10.90
N ARG A 245 -16.28 10.92 11.18
CA ARG A 245 -17.33 11.88 10.85
C ARG A 245 -17.31 12.00 9.34
N VAL A 246 -18.27 11.39 8.65
CA VAL A 246 -18.46 11.51 7.20
C VAL A 246 -18.72 12.98 6.88
N ARG A 247 -17.64 13.75 6.69
CA ARG A 247 -17.71 15.12 6.23
C ARG A 247 -17.69 15.03 4.72
N PHE A 248 -18.87 14.89 4.12
CA PHE A 248 -19.04 15.04 2.68
C PHE A 248 -18.42 16.36 2.26
N ARG A 249 -17.27 16.30 1.61
CA ARG A 249 -16.58 17.47 1.10
C ARG A 249 -16.84 17.56 -0.39
N TRP A 250 -16.74 18.76 -0.96
CA TRP A 250 -16.94 18.99 -2.40
C TRP A 250 -16.25 17.96 -3.34
N PRO A 251 -15.02 17.47 -3.05
CA PRO A 251 -14.40 16.40 -3.83
C PRO A 251 -15.15 15.06 -3.81
N ASP A 252 -15.84 14.73 -2.71
CA ASP A 252 -16.68 13.52 -2.61
C ASP A 252 -17.85 13.58 -3.57
N ILE A 253 -18.52 14.74 -3.63
CA ILE A 253 -19.66 14.98 -4.51
C ILE A 253 -19.22 14.89 -5.97
N ILE A 254 -18.12 15.54 -6.33
CA ILE A 254 -17.59 15.52 -7.71
C ILE A 254 -17.24 14.09 -8.12
N GLY A 255 -16.57 13.32 -7.26
CA GLY A 255 -16.24 11.92 -7.54
C GLY A 255 -17.48 11.04 -7.70
N LEU A 256 -18.48 11.23 -6.83
CA LEU A 256 -19.75 10.49 -6.92
C LEU A 256 -20.51 10.83 -8.21
N VAL A 257 -20.61 12.11 -8.56
CA VAL A 257 -21.27 12.58 -9.78
C VAL A 257 -20.56 12.04 -11.02
N LEU A 258 -19.22 12.01 -11.03
CA LEU A 258 -18.43 11.44 -12.12
C LEU A 258 -18.72 9.94 -12.32
N VAL A 259 -18.72 9.16 -11.23
CA VAL A 259 -19.03 7.72 -11.28
C VAL A 259 -20.48 7.47 -11.68
N LEU A 260 -21.41 8.27 -11.18
CA LEU A 260 -22.82 8.20 -11.56
C LEU A 260 -22.99 8.49 -13.06
N ALA A 261 -22.34 9.54 -13.58
CA ALA A 261 -22.35 9.88 -15.00
C ALA A 261 -21.79 8.73 -15.85
N ALA A 262 -20.67 8.13 -15.46
CA ALA A 262 -20.11 6.97 -16.16
C ALA A 262 -21.04 5.75 -16.15
N THR A 263 -21.73 5.52 -15.05
CA THR A 263 -22.71 4.43 -14.93
C THR A 263 -23.91 4.69 -15.84
N VAL A 264 -24.47 5.90 -15.83
CA VAL A 264 -25.59 6.30 -16.70
C VAL A 264 -25.21 6.19 -18.17
N ILE A 265 -24.04 6.73 -18.56
CA ILE A 265 -23.51 6.60 -19.93
C ILE A 265 -23.41 5.12 -20.31
N SER A 266 -22.80 4.28 -19.47
CA SER A 266 -22.64 2.86 -19.76
C SER A 266 -23.98 2.11 -19.89
N VAL A 267 -25.00 2.49 -19.12
CA VAL A 267 -26.35 1.91 -19.18
C VAL A 267 -27.12 2.40 -20.42
N ILE A 268 -27.01 3.67 -20.79
CA ILE A 268 -27.65 4.21 -22.01
C ILE A 268 -27.04 3.58 -23.26
N PHE A 269 -25.71 3.49 -23.33
CA PHE A 269 -25.04 2.80 -24.44
C PHE A 269 -25.32 1.28 -24.44
N ARG A 270 -25.75 0.70 -23.31
CA ARG A 270 -26.26 -0.67 -23.28
C ARG A 270 -27.62 -0.78 -23.98
N SER A 271 -28.55 0.15 -23.76
CA SER A 271 -29.90 0.10 -24.34
C SER A 271 -29.94 0.53 -25.81
N GLY A 272 -29.00 1.37 -26.25
CA GLY A 272 -28.94 1.87 -27.62
C GLY A 272 -28.23 0.99 -28.66
N VAL A 273 -27.54 -0.07 -28.25
CA VAL A 273 -26.78 -0.95 -29.16
C VAL A 273 -27.51 -2.30 -29.30
N PRO A 274 -28.34 -2.49 -30.35
CA PRO A 274 -28.91 -3.79 -30.65
C PRO A 274 -27.80 -4.79 -30.97
N TRP A 275 -27.98 -6.02 -30.49
CA TRP A 275 -27.04 -7.12 -30.61
C TRP A 275 -26.67 -7.39 -32.08
N GLN A 276 -25.46 -6.99 -32.47
CA GLN A 276 -24.74 -7.53 -33.62
C GLN A 276 -23.29 -7.80 -33.21
#